data_AF-A0A7Y4WLA0-F1
#
_entry.id   AF-A0A7Y4WLA0-F1
#
_cell.length_a   1.000
_cell.length_b   1.000
_cell.length_c   1.000
_cell.angle_alpha   90.00
_cell.angle_beta   90.00
_cell.angle_gamma   90.00
#
_symmetry.space_group_name_H-M   'P 1'
#
loop_
_entity.id
_entity.type
_entity.pdbx_description
1 polymer ?
#
loop_
_entity_poly.entity_id
_entity_poly.type
_entity_poly.pdbx_seq_one_letter_code
_entity_poly.pdbx_strand_id
1 'polypeptide(L)'
;MAKKNKDNEQTCSFCGKERKDVSVLVQGEDIAICDNCVEQAFHIVQEEVGTNKKKNSKRKFKLSSGITPIKIKEFLDLYVVGQD
;
A
#
# COMPACT_ATOMS: atom_id res chain seq x y z
N MET A 1 17.92 38.55 -20.64
CA MET A 1 19.05 37.64 -20.35
C MET A 1 18.49 36.42 -19.63
N ALA A 2 18.30 35.31 -20.35
CA ALA A 2 17.70 34.10 -19.83
C ALA A 2 18.75 33.33 -19.00
N LYS A 3 18.54 33.25 -17.68
CA LYS A 3 19.29 32.31 -16.83
C LYS A 3 18.84 30.89 -17.20
N LYS A 4 19.67 30.20 -17.99
CA LYS A 4 19.58 28.74 -18.18
C LYS A 4 19.92 28.09 -16.83
N ASN A 5 18.91 27.65 -16.10
CA ASN A 5 19.07 26.83 -14.89
C ASN A 5 19.62 25.47 -15.32
N LYS A 6 20.94 25.32 -15.28
CA LYS A 6 21.67 24.07 -15.54
C LYS A 6 21.67 23.14 -14.30
N ASP A 7 21.04 23.57 -13.21
CA ASP A 7 21.01 22.87 -11.92
C ASP A 7 19.89 21.83 -11.81
N ASN A 8 18.82 21.92 -12.61
CA ASN A 8 17.70 20.97 -12.56
C ASN A 8 18.07 19.56 -13.04
N GLU A 9 19.22 19.40 -13.69
CA GLU A 9 19.63 18.11 -14.26
C GLU A 9 20.26 17.19 -13.19
N GLN A 10 20.68 17.72 -12.04
CA GLN A 10 21.34 16.93 -11.00
C GLN A 10 20.61 16.94 -9.66
N THR A 11 19.38 17.42 -9.61
CA THR A 11 18.55 17.47 -8.38
C THR A 11 17.34 16.56 -8.51
N CYS A 12 17.00 15.83 -7.45
CA CYS A 12 15.76 15.07 -7.39
C CYS A 12 14.55 16.01 -7.36
N SER A 13 13.62 15.82 -8.29
CA SER A 13 12.41 16.64 -8.43
C SER A 13 11.39 16.44 -7.31
N PHE A 14 11.55 15.39 -6.48
CA PHE A 14 10.63 15.08 -5.38
C PHE A 14 11.09 15.65 -4.03
N CYS A 15 12.39 15.53 -3.72
CA CYS A 15 12.94 15.95 -2.42
C CYS A 15 13.94 17.11 -2.51
N GLY A 16 14.31 17.54 -3.72
CA GLY A 16 15.25 18.64 -3.96
C GLY A 16 16.72 18.32 -3.71
N LYS A 17 17.07 17.09 -3.31
CA LYS A 17 18.46 16.69 -3.04
C LYS A 17 19.29 16.64 -4.32
N GLU A 18 20.55 17.05 -4.23
CA GLU A 18 21.51 16.95 -5.33
C GLU A 18 22.00 15.50 -5.49
N ARG A 19 22.55 15.19 -6.67
CA ARG A 19 23.15 13.88 -6.99
C ARG A 19 24.23 13.44 -6.00
N LYS A 20 24.88 14.38 -5.32
CA LYS A 20 25.93 14.09 -4.33
C LYS A 20 25.37 13.60 -3.00
N ASP A 21 24.13 13.95 -2.67
CA ASP A 21 23.47 13.61 -1.41
C ASP A 21 22.68 12.29 -1.46
N VAL A 22 22.65 11.63 -2.62
CA VAL A 22 21.87 10.42 -2.85
C VAL A 22 22.75 9.34 -3.47
N SER A 23 22.49 8.07 -3.12
CA SER A 23 23.29 6.95 -3.63
C SER A 23 23.03 6.74 -5.13
N VAL A 24 21.77 6.85 -5.53
CA VAL A 24 21.34 6.72 -6.93
C VAL A 24 20.37 7.84 -7.26
N LEU A 25 20.61 8.48 -8.42
CA LEU A 25 19.71 9.44 -9.03
C LEU A 25 19.38 8.95 -10.45
N VAL A 26 18.11 8.65 -10.70
CA VAL A 26 17.60 8.22 -12.00
C VAL A 26 17.07 9.46 -12.74
N GLN A 27 17.57 9.71 -13.96
CA GLN A 27 17.11 10.81 -14.82
C GLN A 27 16.21 10.28 -15.95
N GLY A 28 15.06 10.93 -16.14
CA GLY A 28 14.24 10.89 -17.35
C GLY A 28 14.44 12.15 -18.20
N GLU A 29 13.56 12.40 -19.18
CA GLU A 29 13.67 13.55 -20.09
C GLU A 29 13.64 14.90 -19.35
N ASP A 30 12.65 15.12 -18.50
CA ASP A 30 12.46 16.39 -17.77
C ASP A 30 12.38 16.22 -16.24
N ILE A 31 12.67 15.02 -15.72
CA ILE A 31 12.49 14.70 -14.30
C ILE A 31 13.59 13.80 -13.76
N ALA A 32 13.95 13.96 -12.48
CA ALA A 32 14.90 13.09 -11.82
C ALA A 32 14.37 12.60 -10.45
N ILE A 33 14.56 11.33 -10.15
CA ILE A 33 14.12 10.70 -8.90
C ILE A 33 15.29 9.98 -8.21
N CYS A 34 15.44 10.15 -6.90
CA CYS A 34 16.46 9.44 -6.14
C CYS A 34 15.93 8.13 -5.53
N ASP A 35 16.85 7.25 -5.15
CA ASP A 35 16.62 5.99 -4.43
C ASP A 35 15.60 6.10 -3.29
N ASN A 36 15.80 7.06 -2.37
CA ASN A 36 14.93 7.23 -1.22
C ASN A 36 13.49 7.64 -1.62
N CYS A 37 13.33 8.45 -2.66
CA CYS A 37 12.00 8.84 -3.15
C CYS A 37 11.30 7.67 -3.85
N VAL A 38 12.05 6.81 -4.56
CA VAL A 38 11.51 5.58 -5.16
C VAL A 38 11.00 4.64 -4.07
N GLU A 39 11.77 4.44 -2.99
CA GLU A 39 11.38 3.58 -1.87
C GLU A 39 10.12 4.09 -1.17
N GLN A 40 10.07 5.39 -0.87
CA GLN A 40 8.88 6.01 -0.26
C GLN A 40 7.65 5.91 -1.18
N ALA A 41 7.80 6.21 -2.48
CA ALA A 41 6.72 6.06 -3.44
C ALA A 41 6.22 4.61 -3.53
N PHE A 42 7.14 3.64 -3.51
CA PHE A 42 6.80 2.22 -3.52
C PHE A 42 6.00 1.81 -2.28
N HIS A 43 6.38 2.28 -1.10
CA HIS A 43 5.62 2.03 0.13
C HIS A 43 4.21 2.59 0.06
N ILE A 44 4.05 3.85 -0.37
CA ILE A 44 2.74 4.49 -0.51
C ILE A 44 1.85 3.70 -1.47
N VAL A 45 2.38 3.33 -2.65
CA VAL A 45 1.64 2.54 -3.64
C VAL A 45 1.27 1.16 -3.09
N GLN A 46 2.17 0.48 -2.38
CA GLN A 46 1.87 -0.82 -1.78
C GLN A 46 0.79 -0.72 -0.70
N GLU A 47 0.74 0.35 0.08
CA GLU A 47 -0.33 0.57 1.07
C GLU A 47 -1.68 0.80 0.38
N GLU A 48 -1.73 1.63 -0.65
CA GLU A 48 -2.97 1.89 -1.40
C GLU A 48 -3.46 0.66 -2.19
N VAL A 49 -2.56 -0.08 -2.83
CA VAL A 49 -2.90 -1.31 -3.55
C VAL A 49 -3.24 -2.44 -2.56
N GLY A 50 -2.51 -2.54 -1.44
CA GLY A 50 -2.72 -3.53 -0.39
C GLY A 50 -4.04 -3.33 0.36
N THR A 51 -4.45 -2.08 0.61
CA THR A 51 -5.75 -1.76 1.20
C THR A 51 -6.92 -2.12 0.27
N ASN A 52 -6.77 -1.94 -1.04
CA ASN A 52 -7.75 -2.42 -2.02
C ASN A 52 -7.83 -3.95 -2.11
N LYS A 53 -6.70 -4.67 -1.98
CA LYS A 53 -6.70 -6.15 -1.87
C LYS A 53 -7.33 -6.65 -0.57
N LYS A 54 -7.22 -5.94 0.55
CA LYS A 54 -7.87 -6.32 1.82
C LYS A 54 -9.39 -6.13 1.78
N LYS A 55 -9.92 -5.19 1.00
CA LYS A 55 -11.38 -5.03 0.79
C LYS A 55 -11.98 -6.15 -0.09
N ASN A 56 -11.22 -6.67 -1.05
CA ASN A 56 -11.64 -7.77 -1.94
C ASN A 56 -11.21 -9.17 -1.49
N SER A 57 -10.40 -9.27 -0.44
CA SER A 57 -10.20 -10.53 0.25
C SER A 57 -11.46 -10.82 1.04
N LYS A 58 -12.45 -11.42 0.35
CA LYS A 58 -13.55 -12.16 0.98
C LYS A 58 -12.91 -12.88 2.16
N ARG A 59 -13.17 -12.43 3.38
CA ARG A 59 -12.80 -13.16 4.59
C ARG A 59 -13.45 -14.52 4.38
N LYS A 60 -12.66 -15.51 3.91
CA LYS A 60 -13.15 -16.87 3.71
C LYS A 60 -13.52 -17.29 5.11
N PHE A 61 -14.81 -17.23 5.42
CA PHE A 61 -15.35 -17.74 6.66
C PHE A 61 -14.99 -19.22 6.67
N LYS A 62 -13.91 -19.55 7.37
CA LYS A 62 -13.46 -20.92 7.57
C LYS A 62 -14.19 -21.39 8.80
N LEU A 63 -15.29 -22.11 8.57
CA LEU A 63 -15.91 -22.86 9.64
C LEU A 63 -14.90 -23.92 10.11
N SER A 64 -14.61 -23.96 11.40
CA SER A 64 -13.64 -24.91 11.94
C SER A 64 -14.09 -26.33 11.62
N SER A 65 -13.18 -27.16 11.10
CA SER A 65 -13.43 -28.55 10.70
C SER A 65 -13.78 -29.39 11.92
N GLY A 66 -15.07 -29.45 12.27
CA GLY A 66 -15.56 -30.15 13.46
C GLY A 66 -16.84 -29.57 14.07
N ILE A 67 -17.29 -28.42 13.59
CA ILE A 67 -18.57 -27.83 14.02
C ILE A 67 -19.70 -28.38 13.14
N THR A 68 -20.62 -29.15 13.73
CA THR A 68 -21.83 -29.61 13.05
C THR A 68 -22.93 -28.55 13.12
N PRO A 69 -23.85 -28.50 12.13
CA PRO A 69 -24.98 -27.56 12.16
C PRO A 69 -25.81 -27.63 13.44
N ILE A 70 -25.96 -28.84 14.00
CA ILE A 70 -26.68 -29.08 15.26
C ILE A 70 -26.04 -28.30 16.42
N LYS A 71 -24.71 -28.36 16.56
CA LYS A 71 -23.99 -27.64 17.63
C LYS A 71 -24.03 -26.12 17.45
N ILE A 72 -24.09 -25.64 16.21
CA ILE A 72 -24.27 -24.21 15.92
C ILE A 72 -25.64 -23.75 16.40
N LYS A 73 -26.68 -24.53 16.09
CA LYS A 73 -28.04 -24.24 16.52
C LYS A 73 -28.14 -24.22 18.05
N GLU A 74 -27.66 -25.25 18.73
CA GLU A 74 -27.66 -25.33 20.19
C GLU A 74 -26.97 -24.13 20.84
N PHE A 75 -25.85 -23.67 20.28
CA PHE A 75 -25.16 -22.48 20.79
C PHE A 75 -25.95 -21.20 20.55
N LEU A 76 -26.59 -21.05 19.39
CA LEU A 76 -27.39 -19.86 19.05
C LEU A 76 -28.69 -19.79 19.85
N ASP A 77 -29.33 -20.92 20.13
CA ASP A 77 -30.57 -21.01 20.93
C ASP A 77 -30.36 -20.50 22.37
N LEU A 78 -29.11 -20.46 22.87
CA LEU A 78 -28.77 -19.84 24.17
C LEU A 78 -28.86 -18.31 24.16
N TYR A 79 -28.74 -17.68 22.99
CA TYR A 79 -28.66 -16.22 22.86
C TYR A 79 -29.81 -15.64 22.03
N VAL A 80 -30.52 -16.47 21.26
CA VAL A 80 -31.55 -16.04 20.31
C VAL A 80 -32.85 -16.77 20.62
N VAL A 81 -33.85 -16.03 21.09
CA VAL A 81 -35.17 -16.57 21.47
C VAL A 81 -36.24 -16.09 20.48
N GLY A 82 -37.05 -17.01 19.94
CA GLY A 82 -38.22 -16.69 19.11
C GLY A 82 -37.97 -16.59 17.61
N GLN A 83 -36.99 -17.32 17.07
CA GLN A 83 -36.66 -17.39 15.63
C GLN A 83 -37.05 -18.75 15.01
N ASP A 84 -38.21 -19.31 15.40
CA ASP A 84 -38.85 -20.40 14.64
C ASP A 84 -39.35 -19.90 13.28
#